data_AF-A0A3N7J375-F1
#
_entry.id   AF-A0A3N7J375-F1
#
_cell.length_a   1.000
_cell.length_b   1.000
_cell.length_c   1.000
_cell.angle_alpha   90.00
_cell.angle_beta   90.00
_cell.angle_gamma   90.00
#
_symmetry.space_group_name_H-M   'P 1'
#
loop_
_entity.id
_entity.type
_entity.pdbx_description
1 polymer ?
#
loop_
_entity_poly.entity_id
_entity_poly.type
_entity_poly.pdbx_seq_one_letter_code
_entity_poly.pdbx_strand_id
1 'polypeptide(L)'
;MGEIRRTDGQRYDYISHIPLDGQLNESTIRFDESSKMYVMIRREAGDKMGKLAIANPPYVDDLTWQLRGANLLFLSENHLFMGSRFNQKEGAKTGLFITDLQGVVSNTIALPSGRDNSYPRMVIRDGKLIVAYYSSHEGKSSIYLAKIPSALLQAKGD
;
A
#
# COMPACT_ATOMS: atom_id res chain seq x y z
N MET A 1 -3.59 7.45 -15.17
CA MET A 1 -4.49 7.47 -14.00
C MET A 1 -4.97 8.91 -13.82
N GLY A 2 -6.24 9.12 -13.50
CA GLY A 2 -6.82 10.46 -13.33
C GLY A 2 -7.34 10.67 -11.91
N GLU A 3 -7.25 11.89 -11.42
CA GLU A 3 -7.89 12.30 -10.16
C GLU A 3 -9.36 12.66 -10.42
N ILE A 4 -10.24 12.25 -9.51
CA ILE A 4 -11.68 12.54 -9.58
C ILE A 4 -12.15 13.14 -8.26
N ARG A 5 -13.10 14.08 -8.30
CA ARG A 5 -13.70 14.71 -7.12
C ARG A 5 -15.18 14.39 -7.06
N ARG A 6 -15.71 14.29 -5.83
CA ARG A 6 -17.13 14.09 -5.56
C ARG A 6 -17.53 14.52 -4.14
N THR A 7 -18.83 14.79 -3.95
CA THR A 7 -19.50 15.03 -2.66
C THR A 7 -20.38 13.86 -2.14
N ASP A 8 -20.92 12.96 -2.98
CA ASP A 8 -22.05 12.07 -2.59
C ASP A 8 -22.04 10.58 -3.09
N GLY A 9 -21.00 10.04 -3.77
CA GLY A 9 -20.94 8.65 -4.36
C GLY A 9 -21.66 8.15 -5.69
N GLN A 10 -21.81 8.88 -6.82
CA GLN A 10 -22.76 8.67 -7.97
C GLN A 10 -22.32 9.38 -9.28
N ARG A 11 -21.97 10.69 -9.25
CA ARG A 11 -21.40 11.53 -10.34
C ARG A 11 -19.97 11.97 -10.05
N TYR A 12 -19.08 11.86 -11.03
CA TYR A 12 -17.65 12.11 -10.82
C TYR A 12 -17.15 13.17 -11.80
N ASP A 13 -16.45 14.18 -11.27
CA ASP A 13 -15.77 15.18 -12.08
C ASP A 13 -14.30 14.81 -12.21
N TYR A 14 -13.79 14.85 -13.44
CA TYR A 14 -12.37 14.69 -13.72
C TYR A 14 -11.61 15.94 -13.30
N ILE A 15 -10.57 15.79 -12.48
CA ILE A 15 -9.79 16.89 -11.92
C ILE A 15 -8.46 17.05 -12.65
N SER A 16 -7.68 15.98 -12.74
CA SER A 16 -6.33 16.06 -13.26
C SER A 16 -5.83 14.71 -13.78
N HIS A 17 -4.70 14.76 -14.49
CA HIS A 17 -3.94 13.57 -14.88
C HIS A 17 -2.69 13.46 -13.99
N ILE A 18 -2.41 12.26 -13.50
CA ILE A 18 -1.11 11.97 -12.87
C ILE A 18 -0.16 11.56 -14.01
N PRO A 19 0.84 12.38 -14.39
CA PRO A 19 1.68 12.16 -15.57
C PRO A 19 2.79 11.13 -15.28
N LEU A 20 2.40 9.89 -15.00
CA LEU A 20 3.32 8.77 -14.78
C LEU A 20 3.22 7.75 -15.91
N ASP A 21 4.37 7.22 -16.27
CA ASP A 21 4.56 6.19 -17.28
C ASP A 21 4.33 4.77 -16.72
N GLY A 22 4.59 3.75 -17.53
CA GLY A 22 4.64 2.37 -17.05
C GLY A 22 3.28 1.68 -16.85
N GLN A 23 2.24 2.12 -17.58
CA GLN A 23 0.88 1.54 -17.54
C GLN A 23 0.35 1.37 -16.11
N LEU A 24 -0.17 2.48 -15.57
CA LEU A 24 -0.76 2.53 -14.23
C LEU A 24 -2.06 1.72 -14.19
N ASN A 25 -2.27 0.90 -13.15
CA ASN A 25 -3.49 0.10 -13.00
C ASN A 25 -4.16 0.25 -11.62
N GLU A 26 -3.59 -0.32 -10.56
CA GLU A 26 -4.13 -0.34 -9.21
C GLU A 26 -3.52 0.79 -8.38
N SER A 27 -4.37 1.48 -7.62
CA SER A 27 -3.92 2.49 -6.68
C SER A 27 -4.68 2.45 -5.37
N THR A 28 -4.01 2.84 -4.30
CA THR A 28 -4.67 3.28 -3.06
C THR A 28 -4.33 4.75 -2.81
N ILE A 29 -5.35 5.55 -2.50
CA ILE A 29 -5.24 6.97 -2.17
C ILE A 29 -5.55 7.17 -0.68
N ARG A 30 -4.77 8.03 0.00
CA ARG A 30 -5.06 8.54 1.35
C ARG A 30 -4.72 10.03 1.43
N PHE A 31 -5.28 10.69 2.43
CA PHE A 31 -4.98 12.08 2.77
C PHE A 31 -4.47 12.13 4.21
N ASP A 32 -3.42 12.90 4.46
CA ASP A 32 -2.99 13.22 5.82
C ASP A 32 -3.89 14.29 6.47
N GLU A 33 -3.60 14.64 7.73
CA GLU A 33 -4.36 15.64 8.47
C GLU A 33 -4.26 17.06 7.86
N SER A 34 -3.20 17.32 7.07
CA SER A 34 -2.98 18.57 6.33
C SER A 34 -3.59 18.54 4.92
N SER A 35 -4.42 17.53 4.59
CA SER A 35 -5.00 17.30 3.27
C SER A 35 -3.99 17.03 2.14
N LYS A 36 -2.76 16.64 2.48
CA LYS A 36 -1.77 16.18 1.50
C LYS A 36 -2.17 14.79 1.01
N MET A 37 -2.21 14.61 -0.31
CA MET A 37 -2.59 13.33 -0.91
C MET A 37 -1.37 12.41 -1.00
N TYR A 38 -1.57 11.13 -0.69
CA TYR A 38 -0.62 10.04 -0.88
C TYR A 38 -1.26 8.97 -1.76
N VAL A 39 -0.60 8.63 -2.87
CA VAL A 39 -1.07 7.64 -3.83
C VAL A 39 0.00 6.58 -4.05
N MET A 40 -0.31 5.35 -3.64
CA MET A 40 0.51 4.18 -3.91
C MET A 40 0.02 3.52 -5.20
N ILE A 41 0.87 3.45 -6.23
CA ILE A 41 0.47 3.13 -7.61
C ILE A 41 1.25 1.93 -8.14
N ARG A 42 0.54 0.93 -8.65
CA ARG A 42 1.10 -0.22 -9.38
C ARG A 42 1.26 0.09 -10.87
N ARG A 43 2.36 -0.42 -11.44
CA ARG A 43 2.77 -0.27 -12.84
C ARG A 43 2.96 -1.65 -13.48
N GLU A 44 2.51 -1.82 -14.73
CA GLU A 44 2.62 -3.09 -15.49
C GLU A 44 3.67 -3.06 -16.61
N ALA A 45 4.10 -1.86 -17.02
CA ALA A 45 5.09 -1.65 -18.06
C ALA A 45 6.31 -0.89 -17.51
N GLY A 46 7.39 -0.83 -18.31
CA GLY A 46 8.67 -0.27 -17.87
C GLY A 46 9.38 -1.20 -16.87
N ASP A 47 9.99 -0.61 -15.83
CA ASP A 47 10.63 -1.34 -14.73
C ASP A 47 9.64 -2.03 -13.77
N LYS A 48 8.35 -1.67 -13.86
CA LYS A 48 7.24 -2.18 -13.06
C LYS A 48 7.38 -1.89 -11.56
N MET A 49 8.30 -1.00 -11.16
CA MET A 49 8.44 -0.57 -9.77
C MET A 49 7.23 0.27 -9.36
N GLY A 50 6.83 0.13 -8.10
CA GLY A 50 5.76 0.94 -7.52
C GLY A 50 6.14 2.42 -7.47
N LYS A 51 5.12 3.28 -7.50
CA LYS A 51 5.30 4.71 -7.25
C LYS A 51 4.55 5.11 -5.99
N LEU A 52 5.16 5.98 -5.19
CA LEU A 52 4.46 6.74 -4.15
C LEU A 52 4.41 8.20 -4.62
N ALA A 53 3.24 8.64 -5.08
CA ALA A 53 3.02 10.02 -5.46
C ALA A 53 2.45 10.80 -4.28
N ILE A 54 3.04 11.97 -3.97
CA ILE A 54 2.63 12.81 -2.85
C ILE A 54 2.28 14.20 -3.37
N ALA A 55 1.06 14.67 -3.15
CA ALA A 55 0.62 15.97 -3.65
C ALA A 55 0.96 17.10 -2.68
N ASN A 56 2.16 17.68 -2.87
CA ASN A 56 2.36 19.03 -3.40
C ASN A 56 3.48 18.91 -4.47
N PRO A 57 3.48 19.67 -5.58
CA PRO A 57 4.43 19.45 -6.66
C PRO A 57 5.89 19.63 -6.19
N PRO A 58 6.87 18.83 -6.67
CA PRO A 58 6.79 17.66 -7.55
C PRO A 58 7.25 16.34 -6.86
N TYR A 59 6.80 16.05 -5.63
CA TYR A 59 7.32 14.89 -4.87
C TYR A 59 6.69 13.56 -5.33
N VAL A 60 7.27 12.95 -6.37
CA VAL A 60 7.02 11.55 -6.72
C VAL A 60 8.29 10.76 -6.46
N ASP A 61 8.19 9.79 -5.56
CA ASP A 61 9.29 8.90 -5.23
C ASP A 61 9.04 7.49 -5.80
N ASP A 62 10.11 6.88 -6.30
CA ASP A 62 10.14 5.48 -6.69
C ASP A 62 10.16 4.60 -5.45
N LEU A 63 9.29 3.59 -5.42
CA LEU A 63 9.44 2.50 -4.47
C LEU A 63 10.49 1.53 -5.01
N THR A 64 11.26 0.94 -4.09
CA THR A 64 12.29 -0.03 -4.44
C THR A 64 11.73 -1.43 -4.73
N TRP A 65 10.40 -1.57 -4.79
CA TRP A 65 9.71 -2.85 -5.05
C TRP A 65 8.47 -2.70 -5.96
N GLN A 66 8.15 -3.80 -6.64
CA GLN A 66 6.94 -3.92 -7.46
C GLN A 66 5.70 -4.11 -6.57
N LEU A 67 4.57 -3.54 -6.98
CA LEU A 67 3.32 -3.65 -6.24
C LEU A 67 2.37 -4.67 -6.84
N ARG A 68 1.66 -5.39 -5.97
CA ARG A 68 0.46 -6.17 -6.33
C ARG A 68 -0.51 -6.15 -5.15
N GLY A 69 -1.70 -5.58 -5.36
CA GLY A 69 -2.68 -5.42 -4.30
C GLY A 69 -2.32 -4.31 -3.31
N ALA A 70 -1.91 -3.16 -3.83
CA ALA A 70 -1.43 -2.03 -3.03
C ALA A 70 -2.48 -1.53 -2.03
N ASN A 71 -2.08 -1.37 -0.76
CA ASN A 71 -2.85 -0.66 0.27
C ASN A 71 -1.93 0.13 1.18
N LEU A 72 -2.39 1.28 1.68
CA LEU A 72 -1.63 2.12 2.58
C LEU A 72 -2.51 2.72 3.69
N LEU A 73 -1.91 2.95 4.84
CA LEU A 73 -2.46 3.67 6.00
C LEU A 73 -1.36 4.55 6.61
N PHE A 74 -1.75 5.59 7.33
CA PHE A 74 -0.82 6.29 8.23
C PHE A 74 -0.68 5.47 9.52
N LEU A 75 0.55 5.23 9.94
CA LEU A 75 0.88 4.64 11.24
C LEU A 75 1.05 5.73 12.29
N SER A 76 1.72 6.83 11.91
CA SER A 76 1.91 8.05 12.68
C SER A 76 2.06 9.24 11.72
N GLU A 77 2.35 10.43 12.25
CA GLU A 77 2.61 11.63 11.44
C GLU A 77 3.75 11.43 10.43
N ASN A 78 4.75 10.60 10.76
CA ASN A 78 5.97 10.43 9.97
C ASN A 78 6.10 9.06 9.30
N HIS A 79 5.18 8.14 9.58
CA HIS A 79 5.29 6.75 9.13
C HIS A 79 4.03 6.26 8.42
N LEU A 80 4.27 5.53 7.34
CA LEU A 80 3.24 4.82 6.60
C LEU A 80 3.29 3.33 6.91
N PHE A 81 2.12 2.71 6.87
CA PHE A 81 1.96 1.26 6.87
C PHE A 81 1.46 0.84 5.50
N MET A 82 2.33 0.22 4.70
CA MET A 82 2.03 -0.22 3.33
C MET A 82 1.85 -1.73 3.27
N GLY A 83 0.92 -2.19 2.44
CA GLY A 83 0.65 -3.61 2.19
C GLY A 83 0.76 -3.90 0.71
N SER A 84 1.48 -4.97 0.35
CA SER A 84 1.64 -5.44 -1.03
C SER A 84 2.20 -6.86 -1.05
N ARG A 85 2.32 -7.44 -2.24
CA ARG A 85 3.04 -8.70 -2.44
C ARG A 85 4.52 -8.44 -2.20
N PHE A 86 5.13 -9.30 -1.39
CA PHE A 86 6.55 -9.32 -1.07
C PHE A 86 7.19 -10.54 -1.72
N ASN A 87 8.01 -10.33 -2.75
CA ASN A 87 8.68 -11.41 -3.46
C ASN A 87 9.99 -11.75 -2.73
N GLN A 88 10.05 -12.92 -2.10
CA GLN A 88 11.25 -13.45 -1.45
C GLN A 88 11.85 -14.59 -2.27
N LYS A 89 13.07 -15.01 -1.92
CA LYS A 89 13.75 -16.14 -2.58
C LYS A 89 12.96 -17.44 -2.43
N GLU A 90 12.32 -17.62 -1.28
CA GLU A 90 11.52 -18.80 -0.92
C GLU A 90 10.10 -18.75 -1.49
N GLY A 91 9.74 -17.67 -2.19
CA GLY A 91 8.44 -17.46 -2.81
C GLY A 91 7.77 -16.15 -2.38
N ALA A 92 6.67 -15.82 -3.04
CA ALA A 92 5.94 -14.60 -2.73
C ALA A 92 5.09 -14.73 -1.47
N LYS A 93 5.13 -13.71 -0.62
CA LYS A 93 4.30 -13.54 0.58
C LYS A 93 3.45 -12.28 0.48
N THR A 94 2.46 -12.16 1.35
CA THR A 94 1.78 -10.92 1.64
C THR A 94 2.63 -10.17 2.65
N GLY A 95 3.22 -9.06 2.21
CA GLY A 95 4.11 -8.24 3.01
C GLY A 95 3.41 -7.01 3.54
N LEU A 96 3.77 -6.66 4.76
CA LEU A 96 3.46 -5.39 5.38
C LEU A 96 4.78 -4.63 5.60
N PHE A 97 4.82 -3.36 5.25
CA PHE A 97 6.02 -2.55 5.24
C PHE A 97 5.76 -1.30 6.07
N ILE A 98 6.62 -1.05 7.05
CA ILE A 98 6.67 0.23 7.75
C ILE A 98 7.66 1.09 7.00
N THR A 99 7.23 2.27 6.56
CA THR A 99 8.07 3.20 5.81
C THR A 99 8.00 4.59 6.41
N ASP A 100 8.99 5.43 6.12
CA ASP A 100 8.80 6.88 6.24
C ASP A 100 7.77 7.38 5.21
N LEU A 101 7.53 8.70 5.19
CA LEU A 101 6.60 9.33 4.24
C LEU A 101 7.09 9.28 2.78
N GLN A 102 8.37 8.97 2.53
CA GLN A 102 8.98 8.85 1.20
C GLN A 102 8.95 7.40 0.68
N GLY A 103 8.50 6.43 1.51
CA GLY A 103 8.44 5.02 1.13
C GLY A 103 9.72 4.24 1.42
N VAL A 104 10.68 4.81 2.18
CA VAL A 104 11.88 4.09 2.62
C VAL A 104 11.49 3.11 3.73
N VAL A 105 11.69 1.83 3.47
CA VAL A 105 11.30 0.73 4.37
C VAL A 105 12.23 0.66 5.58
N SER A 106 11.67 0.80 6.78
CA SER A 106 12.40 0.61 8.04
C SER A 106 12.17 -0.78 8.66
N ASN A 107 11.02 -1.40 8.35
CA ASN A 107 10.66 -2.73 8.84
C ASN A 107 9.72 -3.46 7.86
N THR A 108 9.78 -4.79 7.83
CA THR A 108 8.94 -5.65 6.98
C THR A 108 8.43 -6.84 7.76
N ILE A 109 7.11 -7.07 7.67
CA ILE A 109 6.43 -8.21 8.27
C ILE A 109 5.87 -9.07 7.14
N ALA A 110 6.34 -10.31 7.02
CA ALA A 110 5.78 -11.28 6.09
C ALA A 110 4.65 -12.08 6.77
N LEU A 111 3.44 -12.02 6.23
CA LEU A 111 2.31 -12.78 6.74
C LEU A 111 2.34 -14.24 6.27
N PRO A 112 1.78 -15.19 7.04
CA PRO A 112 1.56 -16.57 6.59
C PRO A 112 0.72 -16.58 5.30
N SER A 113 1.39 -16.85 4.18
CA SER A 113 0.86 -16.75 2.83
C SER A 113 1.81 -17.45 1.84
N GLY A 114 1.41 -17.57 0.58
CA GLY A 114 2.20 -18.25 -0.44
C GLY A 114 1.43 -18.46 -1.73
N ARG A 115 2.14 -18.95 -2.76
CA ARG A 115 1.62 -19.16 -4.12
C ARG A 115 0.97 -17.87 -4.65
N ASP A 116 -0.28 -17.92 -5.07
CA ASP A 116 -1.05 -16.71 -5.38
C ASP A 116 -1.63 -16.10 -4.10
N ASN A 117 -1.27 -14.86 -3.82
CA ASN A 117 -1.57 -14.16 -2.57
C ASN A 117 -1.40 -12.63 -2.71
N SER A 118 -1.71 -11.90 -1.63
CA SER A 118 -1.64 -10.44 -1.43
C SER A 118 -3.02 -9.78 -1.36
N TYR A 119 -3.13 -8.57 -1.90
CA TYR A 119 -4.25 -7.65 -1.83
C TYR A 119 -4.71 -7.41 -0.38
N PRO A 120 -3.75 -7.07 0.52
CA PRO A 120 -4.10 -6.74 1.88
C PRO A 120 -5.02 -5.52 1.90
N ARG A 121 -6.05 -5.60 2.74
CA ARG A 121 -6.83 -4.46 3.19
C ARG A 121 -6.67 -4.33 4.69
N MET A 122 -6.33 -3.14 5.13
CA MET A 122 -5.87 -2.87 6.48
C MET A 122 -6.78 -1.87 7.16
N VAL A 123 -6.99 -2.05 8.47
CA VAL A 123 -7.65 -1.08 9.34
C VAL A 123 -6.99 -1.12 10.72
N ILE A 124 -6.78 0.05 11.33
CA ILE A 124 -6.38 0.16 12.73
C ILE A 124 -7.65 0.31 13.56
N ARG A 125 -7.86 -0.59 14.52
CA ARG A 125 -9.02 -0.59 15.41
C ARG A 125 -8.69 -1.30 16.72
N ASP A 126 -9.13 -0.73 17.85
CA ASP A 126 -8.99 -1.33 19.19
C ASP A 126 -7.54 -1.73 19.52
N GLY A 127 -6.57 -0.84 19.23
CA GLY A 127 -5.15 -1.08 19.49
C GLY A 127 -4.52 -2.19 18.63
N LYS A 128 -5.15 -2.54 17.50
CA LYS A 128 -4.69 -3.58 16.59
C LYS A 128 -4.74 -3.10 15.16
N LEU A 129 -3.75 -3.49 14.40
CA LEU A 129 -3.85 -3.54 12.95
C LEU A 129 -4.53 -4.85 12.57
N ILE A 130 -5.65 -4.73 11.87
CA ILE A 130 -6.39 -5.85 11.31
C ILE A 130 -6.13 -5.87 9.81
N VAL A 131 -5.68 -7.01 9.30
CA VAL A 131 -5.33 -7.18 7.88
C VAL A 131 -6.11 -8.35 7.32
N ALA A 132 -6.95 -8.09 6.31
CA ALA A 132 -7.56 -9.12 5.48
C ALA A 132 -6.76 -9.25 4.19
N TYR A 133 -6.43 -10.47 3.78
CA TYR A 133 -5.64 -10.74 2.56
C TYR A 133 -6.01 -12.11 1.99
N TYR A 134 -5.79 -12.34 0.70
CA TYR A 134 -6.00 -13.68 0.13
C TYR A 134 -4.69 -14.46 0.01
N SER A 135 -4.80 -15.78 0.07
CA SER A 135 -3.69 -16.67 -0.29
C SER A 135 -4.17 -18.07 -0.70
N SER A 136 -3.36 -18.76 -1.50
CA SER A 136 -3.56 -20.15 -1.92
C SER A 136 -2.54 -21.12 -1.29
N HIS A 137 -1.82 -20.72 -0.24
CA HIS A 137 -0.76 -21.56 0.34
C HIS A 137 -1.25 -22.89 0.93
N GLU A 138 -2.50 -22.95 1.38
CA GLU A 138 -3.16 -24.17 1.89
C GLU A 138 -3.94 -24.93 0.81
N GLY A 139 -3.75 -24.60 -0.48
CA GLY A 139 -4.42 -25.25 -1.60
C GLY A 139 -5.33 -24.27 -2.36
N LYS A 140 -6.63 -24.27 -2.06
CA LYS A 140 -7.58 -23.34 -2.70
C LYS A 140 -7.36 -21.92 -2.17
N SER A 141 -7.55 -20.92 -3.02
CA SER A 141 -7.54 -19.51 -2.60
C SER A 141 -8.60 -19.23 -1.54
N SER A 142 -8.16 -18.70 -0.41
CA SER A 142 -8.99 -18.32 0.74
C SER A 142 -8.62 -16.92 1.22
N ILE A 143 -9.53 -16.28 1.96
CA ILE A 143 -9.26 -15.02 2.66
C ILE A 143 -8.83 -15.33 4.10
N TYR A 144 -7.74 -14.71 4.52
CA TYR A 144 -7.16 -14.82 5.85
C TYR A 144 -7.27 -13.48 6.57
N LEU A 145 -7.29 -13.54 7.90
CA LEU A 145 -7.34 -12.37 8.78
C LEU A 145 -6.18 -12.42 9.78
N ALA A 146 -5.26 -11.48 9.67
CA ALA A 146 -4.24 -11.25 10.69
C ALA A 146 -4.68 -10.12 11.64
N LYS A 147 -4.41 -10.29 12.93
CA LYS A 147 -4.59 -9.25 13.96
C LYS A 147 -3.24 -9.03 14.63
N ILE A 148 -2.66 -7.86 14.42
CA ILE A 148 -1.34 -7.50 14.92
C ILE A 148 -1.50 -6.41 15.97
N PRO A 149 -1.08 -6.61 17.22
CA PRO A 149 -1.07 -5.56 18.23
C PRO A 149 -0.31 -4.34 17.74
N SER A 150 -0.86 -3.13 17.91
CA SER A 150 -0.20 -1.90 17.47
C SER A 150 1.15 -1.68 18.18
N ALA A 151 1.30 -2.19 19.40
CA ALA A 151 2.56 -2.12 20.16
C ALA A 151 3.74 -2.83 19.47
N LEU A 152 3.47 -3.77 18.55
CA LEU A 152 4.48 -4.45 17.73
C LEU A 152 4.82 -3.69 16.45
N LEU A 153 4.06 -2.64 16.14
CA LEU A 153 4.26 -1.79 14.96
C LEU A 153 5.16 -0.63 15.38
N GLN A 154 6.47 -0.87 15.42
CA GLN A 154 7.45 0.16 15.73
C GLN A 154 8.21 0.52 14.46
N ALA A 155 8.28 1.81 14.16
CA ALA A 155 9.29 2.33 13.27
C ALA A 155 10.62 2.45 14.04
N LYS A 156 11.75 2.27 13.35
CA LYS A 156 13.05 2.58 13.97
C LYS A 156 13.17 4.10 14.10
N GLY A 157 13.32 4.62 15.32
CA GLY A 157 13.64 6.03 15.56
C GLY A 157 12.54 6.87 16.21
N ASP A 158 11.45 6.24 16.67
CA ASP A 158 10.50 6.86 17.61
C ASP A 158 10.98 6.69 19.07
#